data_AF-A0A6B0UGD9-F1
#
_entry.id   AF-A0A6B0UGD9-F1
#
_cell.length_a   1.000
_cell.length_b   1.000
_cell.length_c   1.000
_cell.angle_alpha   90.00
_cell.angle_beta   90.00
_cell.angle_gamma   90.00
#
_symmetry.space_group_name_H-M   'P 1'
#
loop_
_entity.id
_entity.type
_entity.pdbx_description
1 polymer ?
#
loop_
_entity_poly.entity_id
_entity_poly.type
_entity_poly.pdbx_seq_one_letter_code
_entity_poly.pdbx_strand_id
1 'polypeptide(L)'
;MIRQLGKPHAFLTLSAAELHWDRLIETLERLRVGPEGVARAMDELNSMQRVELVNNDPVACAIYTHRIFNVIFNILKDKRCSPFKPYVVVDFFKRVEFQQRG
;
A
#
# COMPACT_ATOMS: atom_id res chain seq x y z
N MET A 1 19.34 2.34 16.45
CA MET A 1 20.06 1.09 16.09
C MET A 1 19.14 -0.07 16.47
N ILE A 2 18.63 -0.83 15.50
CA ILE A 2 17.74 -1.97 15.80
C ILE A 2 18.59 -3.08 16.39
N ARG A 3 18.25 -3.54 17.60
CA ARG A 3 18.82 -4.77 18.14
C ARG A 3 18.18 -5.93 17.39
N GLN A 4 18.96 -6.55 16.51
CA GLN A 4 18.55 -7.74 15.80
C GLN A 4 18.39 -8.89 16.81
N LEU A 5 17.17 -9.39 17.00
CA LEU A 5 16.85 -10.48 17.93
C LEU A 5 17.28 -11.88 17.42
N GLY A 6 17.87 -11.93 16.23
CA GLY A 6 18.28 -13.16 15.53
C GLY A 6 18.29 -12.97 14.02
N LYS A 7 18.49 -14.04 13.26
CA LYS A 7 18.42 -13.97 11.79
C LYS A 7 17.00 -13.56 11.33
N PRO A 8 16.86 -12.61 10.39
CA PRO A 8 15.56 -12.29 9.81
C PRO A 8 15.04 -13.49 9.01
N HIS A 9 13.75 -13.78 9.13
CA HIS A 9 13.10 -14.89 8.42
C HIS A 9 12.49 -14.47 7.09
N ALA A 10 12.03 -13.21 6.99
CA ALA A 10 11.38 -12.68 5.80
C ALA A 10 11.62 -11.18 5.68
N PHE A 11 11.63 -10.69 4.43
CA PHE A 11 11.66 -9.28 4.10
C PHE A 11 10.49 -8.98 3.17
N LEU A 12 9.81 -7.86 3.40
CA LEU A 12 8.69 -7.39 2.60
C LEU A 12 8.89 -5.90 2.31
N THR A 13 8.95 -5.56 1.02
CA THR A 13 8.97 -4.18 0.55
C THR A 13 7.69 -3.92 -0.23
N LEU A 14 7.01 -2.83 0.11
CA LEU A 14 5.79 -2.40 -0.56
C LEU A 14 5.98 -0.98 -1.09
N SER A 15 5.57 -0.75 -2.34
CA SER A 15 5.59 0.57 -2.97
C SER A 15 4.27 1.31 -2.71
N ALA A 16 4.35 2.62 -2.55
CA ALA A 16 3.16 3.49 -2.59
C ALA A 16 2.77 3.87 -4.03
N ALA A 17 3.67 3.72 -4.99
CA ALA A 17 3.42 3.94 -6.41
C ALA A 17 2.79 2.69 -7.04
N GLU A 18 1.58 2.33 -6.60
CA GLU A 18 0.84 1.16 -7.07
C GLU A 18 -0.23 1.55 -8.09
N LEU A 19 -0.25 0.87 -9.23
CA LEU A 19 -1.13 1.16 -10.38
C LEU A 19 -2.27 0.14 -10.54
N HIS A 20 -2.16 -1.01 -9.88
CA HIS A 20 -3.06 -2.15 -10.03
C HIS A 20 -4.12 -2.25 -8.95
N TRP A 21 -4.07 -1.40 -7.92
CA TRP A 21 -5.11 -1.36 -6.90
C TRP A 21 -6.25 -0.46 -7.35
N ASP A 22 -7.27 -1.06 -7.97
CA ASP A 22 -8.39 -0.29 -8.54
C ASP A 22 -9.09 0.58 -7.49
N ARG A 23 -9.20 0.12 -6.23
CA ARG A 23 -9.73 0.96 -5.13
C ARG A 23 -8.88 2.19 -4.83
N LEU A 24 -7.56 2.09 -4.96
CA LEU A 24 -6.66 3.25 -4.83
C LEU A 24 -6.90 4.20 -5.99
N ILE A 25 -6.90 3.70 -7.23
CA ILE A 25 -7.10 4.51 -8.45
C ILE A 25 -8.47 5.21 -8.41
N GLU A 26 -9.53 4.51 -8.01
CA GLU A 26 -10.86 5.06 -7.83
C GLU A 26 -10.88 6.17 -6.76
N THR A 27 -10.18 5.95 -5.64
CA THR A 27 -10.06 6.97 -4.58
C THR A 27 -9.35 8.22 -5.10
N LEU A 28 -8.24 8.06 -5.82
CA LEU A 28 -7.47 9.17 -6.40
C LEU A 28 -8.30 9.92 -7.45
N GLU A 29 -9.05 9.22 -8.28
CA GLU A 29 -9.92 9.86 -9.27
C GLU A 29 -11.05 10.65 -8.63
N ARG A 30 -11.70 10.10 -7.59
CA ARG A 30 -12.72 10.81 -6.80
C ARG A 30 -12.15 12.05 -6.13
N LEU A 31 -10.93 11.98 -5.59
CA LEU A 31 -10.25 13.14 -4.99
C LEU A 31 -9.93 14.21 -6.04
N ARG A 32 -9.53 13.81 -7.26
CA ARG A 32 -9.22 14.73 -8.35
C ARG A 32 -10.46 15.46 -8.88
N VAL A 33 -11.56 14.74 -9.06
CA VAL A 33 -12.79 15.26 -9.69
C VAL A 33 -13.67 15.99 -8.66
N GLY A 34 -13.51 15.68 -7.38
CA GLY A 34 -14.31 16.25 -6.30
C GLY A 34 -15.67 15.55 -6.14
N PRO A 35 -16.44 15.93 -5.10
CA PRO A 35 -17.67 15.23 -4.71
C PRO A 35 -18.82 15.34 -5.72
N GLU A 36 -18.80 16.32 -6.63
CA GLU A 36 -19.89 16.56 -7.59
C GLU A 36 -19.62 16.03 -9.00
N GLY A 37 -18.38 15.64 -9.32
CA GLY A 37 -18.08 15.18 -10.66
C GLY A 37 -18.14 13.65 -10.81
N VAL A 38 -18.35 13.22 -12.05
CA VAL A 38 -18.50 11.80 -12.40
C VAL A 38 -17.11 11.15 -12.45
N ALA A 39 -16.86 10.18 -11.58
CA ALA A 39 -15.67 9.33 -11.68
C ALA A 39 -15.78 8.47 -12.95
N ARG A 40 -14.69 8.38 -13.72
CA ARG A 40 -14.65 7.49 -14.89
C ARG A 40 -14.66 6.05 -14.44
N ALA A 41 -15.11 5.14 -15.30
CA ALA A 41 -15.01 3.73 -14.98
C ALA A 41 -13.52 3.31 -14.97
N MET A 42 -13.14 2.44 -14.03
CA MET A 42 -11.75 1.97 -13.91
C MET A 42 -11.24 1.26 -15.17
N ASP A 43 -12.16 0.70 -15.96
CA ASP A 43 -11.88 0.03 -17.23
C ASP A 43 -11.60 1.02 -18.38
N GLU A 44 -12.00 2.28 -18.23
CA GLU A 44 -11.76 3.34 -19.22
C GLU A 44 -10.39 4.02 -19.03
N LEU A 45 -9.76 3.82 -17.87
CA LEU A 45 -8.49 4.44 -17.53
C LEU A 45 -7.33 3.70 -18.19
N ASN A 46 -6.63 4.39 -19.09
CA ASN A 46 -5.38 3.88 -19.65
C ASN A 46 -4.23 3.93 -18.62
N SER A 47 -3.15 3.19 -18.89
CA SER A 47 -2.00 3.11 -17.98
C SER A 47 -1.35 4.47 -17.69
N MET A 48 -1.30 5.37 -18.67
CA MET A 48 -0.72 6.71 -18.47
C MET A 48 -1.58 7.56 -17.52
N GLN A 49 -2.90 7.47 -17.61
CA GLN A 49 -3.82 8.17 -16.72
C GLN A 49 -3.73 7.62 -15.29
N ARG A 50 -3.55 6.30 -15.12
CA ARG A 50 -3.30 5.69 -13.81
C ARG A 50 -2.00 6.23 -13.19
N VAL A 51 -0.92 6.32 -13.98
CA VAL A 51 0.36 6.91 -13.56
C VAL A 51 0.18 8.38 -13.17
N GLU A 52 -0.57 9.14 -13.95
CA GLU A 52 -0.85 10.55 -13.66
C GLU A 52 -1.59 10.72 -12.32
N LEU A 53 -2.60 9.90 -12.05
CA LEU A 53 -3.34 9.93 -10.77
C LEU A 53 -2.42 9.67 -9.57
N VAL A 54 -1.57 8.65 -9.64
CA VAL A 54 -0.63 8.30 -8.57
C VAL A 54 0.43 9.37 -8.36
N ASN A 55 0.95 9.96 -9.43
CA ASN A 55 1.96 11.01 -9.35
C ASN A 55 1.40 12.34 -8.84
N ASN A 56 0.13 12.64 -9.12
CA ASN A 56 -0.50 13.89 -8.71
C ASN A 56 -0.86 13.92 -7.22
N ASP A 57 -1.12 12.77 -6.59
CA ASP A 57 -1.44 12.71 -5.15
C ASP A 57 -0.65 11.61 -4.41
N PRO A 58 0.68 11.80 -4.24
CA PRO A 58 1.54 10.85 -3.53
C PRO A 58 1.19 10.75 -2.05
N VAL A 59 0.52 11.74 -1.47
CA VAL A 59 0.11 11.73 -0.06
C VAL A 59 -1.02 10.74 0.15
N ALA A 60 -2.06 10.77 -0.69
CA ALA A 60 -3.14 9.79 -0.66
C ALA A 60 -2.62 8.36 -0.89
N CYS A 61 -1.70 8.19 -1.86
CA CYS A 61 -1.01 6.92 -2.10
C CYS A 61 -0.30 6.40 -0.84
N ALA A 62 0.50 7.25 -0.18
CA ALA A 62 1.22 6.86 1.05
C ALA A 62 0.27 6.48 2.20
N ILE A 63 -0.81 7.24 2.39
CA ILE A 63 -1.85 6.95 3.40
C ILE A 63 -2.53 5.60 3.10
N TYR A 64 -2.90 5.36 1.84
CA TYR A 64 -3.55 4.13 1.42
C TYR A 64 -2.64 2.91 1.63
N THR A 65 -1.39 2.98 1.16
CA THR A 65 -0.42 1.90 1.33
C THR A 65 -0.11 1.64 2.81
N HIS A 66 -0.06 2.68 3.65
CA HIS A 66 0.07 2.50 5.09
C HIS A 66 -1.12 1.70 5.68
N ARG A 67 -2.36 1.99 5.25
CA ARG A 67 -3.54 1.23 5.68
C ARG A 67 -3.49 -0.22 5.22
N ILE A 68 -3.13 -0.49 3.96
CA ILE A 68 -2.97 -1.85 3.44
C ILE A 68 -1.90 -2.62 4.21
N PHE A 69 -0.75 -1.98 4.47
CA PHE A 69 0.30 -2.57 5.31
C PHE A 69 -0.24 -3.02 6.67
N ASN A 70 -1.03 -2.17 7.34
CA ASN A 70 -1.58 -2.50 8.65
C ASN A 70 -2.56 -3.70 8.57
N VAL A 71 -3.37 -3.78 7.52
CA VAL A 71 -4.27 -4.93 7.29
C VAL A 71 -3.47 -6.21 7.07
N ILE A 72 -2.47 -6.18 6.17
CA ILE A 72 -1.59 -7.33 5.91
C ILE A 72 -0.92 -7.78 7.21
N PHE A 73 -0.31 -6.86 7.96
CA PHE A 73 0.36 -7.21 9.21
C PHE A 73 -0.59 -7.76 10.27
N ASN A 74 -1.81 -7.24 10.37
CA ASN A 74 -2.81 -7.80 11.28
C ASN A 74 -3.13 -9.26 10.92
N ILE A 75 -3.29 -9.58 9.63
CA ILE A 75 -3.51 -10.96 9.16
C ILE A 75 -2.29 -11.85 9.47
N LEU A 76 -1.07 -11.37 9.20
CA LEU A 76 0.15 -12.15 9.42
C LEU A 76 0.41 -12.47 10.91
N LYS A 77 -0.08 -11.62 11.82
CA LYS A 77 0.01 -11.82 13.27
C LYS A 77 -1.13 -12.66 13.85
N ASP A 78 -2.23 -12.82 13.11
CA ASP A 78 -3.43 -13.48 13.61
C ASP A 78 -3.29 -15.01 13.60
N LYS A 79 -3.47 -15.65 14.77
CA LYS A 79 -3.33 -17.10 14.92
C LYS A 79 -4.42 -17.92 14.20
N ARG A 80 -5.55 -17.30 13.88
CA ARG A 80 -6.74 -17.91 13.26
C ARG A 80 -6.83 -17.69 11.76
N CYS A 81 -6.29 -16.60 11.20
CA CYS A 81 -6.37 -16.35 9.77
C CYS A 81 -5.02 -16.19 9.07
N SER A 82 -3.90 -16.20 9.80
CA SER A 82 -2.58 -16.13 9.16
C SER A 82 -2.39 -17.26 8.15
N PRO A 83 -1.86 -16.96 6.96
CA PRO A 83 -1.51 -17.97 5.96
C PRO A 83 -0.31 -18.82 6.38
N PHE A 84 0.46 -18.39 7.38
CA PHE A 84 1.70 -19.07 7.81
C PHE A 84 1.51 -20.08 8.93
N LYS A 85 0.26 -20.44 9.27
CA LYS A 85 -0.03 -21.40 10.34
C LYS A 85 0.81 -22.68 10.21
N PRO A 86 1.34 -23.20 11.33
CA PRO A 86 1.08 -22.76 12.71
C PRO A 86 1.88 -21.52 13.15
N TYR A 87 2.71 -20.96 12.28
CA TYR A 87 3.58 -19.83 12.58
C TYR A 87 2.88 -18.49 12.34
N VAL A 88 3.19 -17.50 13.18
CA VAL A 88 2.71 -16.12 13.06
C VAL A 88 3.86 -15.16 13.25
N VAL A 89 3.70 -13.93 12.75
CA VAL A 89 4.69 -12.88 12.99
C VAL A 89 4.61 -12.44 14.45
N VAL A 90 5.69 -12.65 15.21
CA VAL A 90 5.80 -12.23 16.62
C VAL A 90 6.48 -10.87 16.69
N ASP A 91 7.69 -10.79 16.12
CA ASP A 91 8.51 -9.58 16.07
C ASP A 91 8.66 -9.09 14.63
N PHE A 92 8.61 -7.77 14.46
CA PHE A 92 8.88 -7.14 13.18
C PHE A 92 9.42 -5.74 13.36
N PHE A 93 10.09 -5.26 12.32
CA PHE A 93 10.50 -3.88 12.20
C PHE A 93 9.95 -3.32 10.88
N LYS A 94 9.35 -2.13 10.95
CA LYS A 94 8.84 -1.39 9.80
C LYS A 94 9.71 -0.16 9.58
N ARG A 95 10.24 0.01 8.37
CA ARG A 95 10.84 1.25 7.89
C ARG A 95 9.97 1.83 6.78
N VAL A 96 9.73 3.13 6.83
CA VAL A 96 9.19 3.86 5.69
C VAL A 96 10.34 4.66 5.11
N GLU A 97 10.61 4.46 3.83
CA GLU A 97 11.67 5.16 3.11
C GLU A 97 11.03 6.08 2.09
N PHE A 98 11.46 7.34 2.12
CA PHE A 98 11.14 8.30 1.09
C PHE A 98 12.30 8.36 0.13
N GLN A 99 12.08 7.92 -1.11
CA GLN A 99 13.02 8.20 -2.17
C GLN A 99 12.79 9.64 -2.61
N GLN A 100 13.63 10.55 -2.12
CA GLN A 100 13.52 11.98 -2.43
C GLN A 100 13.91 12.32 -3.87
N ARG A 101 14.43 11.33 -4.62
CA ARG A 101 14.85 11.41 -6.02
C ARG A 101 14.78 10.02 -6.66
N GLY A 102 14.33 9.95 -7.91
CA GLY A 102 14.93 9.01 -8.86
C GLY A 102 16.34 9.46 -9.16
#